data_AF-A0A7X8BGN3-F1
#
_entry.id   AF-A0A7X8BGN3-F1
#
_cell.length_a   1.000
_cell.length_b   1.000
_cell.length_c   1.000
_cell.angle_alpha   90.00
_cell.angle_beta   90.00
_cell.angle_gamma   90.00
#
_symmetry.space_group_name_H-M   'P 1'
#
loop_
_entity.id
_entity.type
_entity.pdbx_description
1 polymer ?
#
loop_
_entity_poly.entity_id
_entity_poly.type
_entity_poly.pdbx_seq_one_letter_code
_entity_poly.pdbx_strand_id
1 'polypeptide(L)' 'MNDQTLRELGAYLCWKRKEKGKTIEDVSAETRLRVEILRAIERGEL' A
#
# COMPACT_ATOMS: atom_id res chain seq x y z
N MET A 1 7.31 11.88 10.37
CA MET A 1 6.01 11.17 10.40
C MET A 1 6.13 10.14 11.51
N ASN A 2 5.16 10.01 12.41
CA ASN A 2 5.27 8.99 13.48
C ASN A 2 4.83 7.61 12.92
N ASP A 3 5.23 6.54 13.59
CA ASP A 3 4.92 5.16 13.19
C ASP A 3 3.41 4.87 13.11
N GLN A 4 2.60 5.54 13.92
CA GLN A 4 1.15 5.41 13.91
C GLN A 4 0.54 6.01 12.64
N THR A 5 0.99 7.19 12.21
CA THR A 5 0.55 7.82 10.95
C THR A 5 0.89 6.95 9.75
N LEU A 6 2.07 6.32 9.75
CA LEU A 6 2.48 5.42 8.65
C LEU A 6 1.62 4.15 8.59
N ARG A 7 1.28 3.56 9.74
CA ARG A 7 0.38 2.40 9.83
C ARG A 7 -1.03 2.72 9.38
N GLU A 8 -1.57 3.88 9.78
CA GLU A 8 -2.90 4.34 9.36
C GLU A 8 -2.96 4.57 7.85
N LEU A 9 -1.92 5.17 7.28
CA LEU A 9 -1.79 5.34 5.83
C LEU A 9 -1.72 3.99 5.10
N GLY A 10 -0.91 3.04 5.61
CA GLY A 10 -0.80 1.70 5.04
C GLY A 10 -2.14 0.95 5.03
N ALA A 11 -2.85 0.99 6.16
CA ALA A 11 -4.18 0.41 6.29
C ALA A 11 -5.19 1.05 5.31
N TYR A 12 -5.16 2.39 5.18
CA TYR A 12 -6.01 3.12 4.24
C TYR A 12 -5.74 2.71 2.79
N LEU A 13 -4.47 2.60 2.39
CA LEU A 13 -4.09 2.22 1.03
C LEU A 13 -4.49 0.76 0.72
N CYS A 14 -4.28 -0.16 1.66
CA CYS A 14 -4.74 -1.54 1.54
C CYS A 14 -6.26 -1.63 1.37
N TRP A 15 -7.01 -0.86 2.17
CA TRP A 15 -8.47 -0.78 2.05
C TRP A 15 -8.88 -0.22 0.68
N LYS A 16 -8.28 0.89 0.22
CA LYS A 16 -8.58 1.49 -1.09
C LYS A 16 -8.29 0.56 -2.26
N ARG A 17 -7.20 -0.21 -2.20
CA ARG A 17 -6.89 -1.20 -3.23
C ARG A 17 -7.96 -2.29 -3.30
N LYS A 18 -8.37 -2.83 -2.14
CA LYS A 18 -9.43 -3.85 -2.04
C LYS A 18 -10.80 -3.32 -2.48
N GLU A 19 -11.15 -2.09 -2.08
CA GLU A 19 -12.38 -1.41 -2.52
C GLU A 19 -12.47 -1.33 -4.05
N LYS A 20 -11.35 -1.06 -4.71
CA LYS A 20 -11.25 -1.01 -6.18
C LYS A 20 -11.14 -2.38 -6.85
N GLY A 21 -11.17 -3.48 -6.10
CA GLY A 21 -11.01 -4.84 -6.64
C GLY A 21 -9.63 -5.12 -7.24
N LYS A 22 -8.59 -4.35 -6.85
CA LYS A 22 -7.25 -4.46 -7.43
C LYS A 22 -6.34 -5.40 -6.66
N THR A 23 -5.50 -6.11 -7.39
CA THR A 23 -4.36 -6.85 -6.84
C THR A 23 -3.19 -5.91 -6.53
N ILE A 24 -2.20 -6.37 -5.78
CA ILE A 24 -1.01 -5.55 -5.51
C ILE A 24 -0.15 -5.41 -6.78
N GLU A 25 -0.24 -6.39 -7.68
CA GLU A 25 0.37 -6.42 -9.01
C GLU A 25 -0.25 -5.35 -9.93
N ASP A 26 -1.57 -5.16 -9.89
CA ASP A 26 -2.24 -4.07 -10.64
C ASP A 26 -1.72 -2.71 -10.19
N VAL A 27 -1.60 -2.51 -8.87
CA VAL A 27 -1.06 -1.26 -8.32
C VAL A 27 0.42 -1.08 -8.69
N SER A 28 1.19 -2.18 -8.73
CA SER A 28 2.58 -2.16 -9.20
C SER A 28 2.68 -1.70 -10.65
N ALA A 29 1.83 -2.23 -11.54
CA ALA A 29 1.79 -1.85 -12.94
C ALA A 29 1.41 -0.36 -13.13
N GLU A 30 0.45 0.14 -12.35
CA GLU A 30 -0.03 1.53 -12.45
C GLU A 30 0.95 2.56 -11.89
N THR A 31 1.61 2.24 -10.78
CA THR A 31 2.49 3.17 -10.06
C THR A 31 3.95 3.03 -10.45
N ARG A 32 4.31 1.94 -11.14
CA ARG A 32 5.69 1.52 -11.43
C ARG A 32 6.52 1.29 -10.16
N LEU A 33 5.86 1.11 -9.02
CA LEU A 33 6.50 0.71 -7.77
C LEU A 33 6.64 -0.81 -7.73
N ARG A 34 7.74 -1.29 -7.16
CA ARG A 34 7.93 -2.73 -6.94
C ARG A 34 6.90 -3.25 -5.93
N VAL A 35 6.45 -4.48 -6.14
CA VAL A 35 5.46 -5.14 -5.26
C VAL A 35 5.92 -5.15 -3.80
N GLU A 36 7.22 -5.35 -3.56
CA GLU A 36 7.79 -5.37 -2.21
C GLU A 36 7.62 -4.02 -1.51
N ILE A 37 7.81 -2.91 -2.23
CA ILE A 37 7.65 -1.54 -1.71
C ILE A 37 6.18 -1.28 -1.39
N LEU A 38 5.27 -1.67 -2.28
CA LEU A 38 3.83 -1.53 -2.03
C LEU A 38 3.37 -2.32 -0.82
N ARG A 39 3.89 -3.54 -0.64
CA ARG A 39 3.60 -4.37 0.53
C ARG A 39 4.16 -3.75 1.82
N ALA A 40 5.35 -3.17 1.76
CA ALA A 40 5.98 -2.49 2.89
C ALA A 40 5.14 -1.25 3.30
N ILE A 41 4.70 -0.45 2.33
CA ILE A 41 3.77 0.67 2.52
C ILE A 41 2.46 0.20 3.16
N GLU A 42 1.81 -0.84 2.64
CA GLU A 42 0.54 -1.34 3.18
C GLU A 42 0.65 -1.89 4.61
N ARG A 43 1.85 -2.35 5.01
CA ARG A 43 2.13 -2.78 6.39
C ARG A 43 2.57 -1.64 7.31
N GLY A 44 2.84 -0.46 6.76
CA GLY A 44 3.41 0.66 7.48
C GLY A 44 4.87 0.42 7.90
N GLU A 45 5.60 -0.34 7.09
CA GLU A 45 7.02 -0.68 7.26
C GLU A 45 7.80 0.02 6.14
N LEU A 46 8.28 1.25 6.36
CA LEU A 46 9.14 1.97 5.40
C LEU A 46 10.44 2.40 6.07
#